data_AF-A0A7C3HSA8-F1
#
_entry.id   AF-A0A7C3HSA8-F1
#
_cell.length_a   1.000
_cell.length_b   1.000
_cell.length_c   1.000
_cell.angle_alpha   90.00
_cell.angle_beta   90.00
_cell.angle_gamma   90.00
#
_symmetry.space_group_name_H-M   'P 1'
#
loop_
_entity.id
_entity.type
_entity.pdbx_description
1 polymer ?
#
loop_
_entity_poly.entity_id
_entity_poly.type
_entity_poly.pdbx_seq_one_letter_code
_entity_poly.pdbx_strand_id
1 'polypeptide(L)'
;KAAARSVYQYLTGRRLARHTVTAHLVEERYRRERGYEAIRRVPVPLAPPEERLRRPDALVELGYTPRQAMREASRCLDCGVTPVFDGSRCVLCGGCADVCPTLCLKLAPLSDIVLTDEIRAAAGALLGPGEDPAAHSVILKDEDRCIRCAACAMRCPVDAIAMERVVYTTTWSTQ
;
A
#
# COMPACT_ATOMS: atom_id res chain seq x y z
N LYS A 1 18.33 -0.06 18.60
CA LYS A 1 18.31 -1.53 18.31
C LYS A 1 19.68 -2.12 17.98
N ALA A 2 20.61 -1.41 17.31
CA ALA A 2 21.95 -1.92 17.02
C ALA A 2 22.81 -2.17 18.28
N ALA A 3 22.78 -1.25 19.25
CA ALA A 3 23.53 -1.36 20.51
C ALA A 3 23.17 -2.64 21.29
N ALA A 4 21.89 -2.94 21.48
CA ALA A 4 21.47 -4.15 22.19
C ALA A 4 21.97 -5.45 21.54
N ARG A 5 22.02 -5.52 20.20
CA ARG A 5 22.57 -6.68 19.48
C ARG A 5 24.08 -6.81 19.64
N SER A 6 24.79 -5.68 19.64
CA SER A 6 26.23 -5.64 19.87
C SER A 6 26.57 -6.09 21.30
N VAL A 7 25.82 -5.63 22.30
CA VAL A 7 25.98 -6.08 23.69
C VAL A 7 25.69 -7.57 23.82
N TYR A 8 24.59 -8.06 23.23
CA TYR A 8 24.27 -9.50 23.22
C TYR A 8 25.41 -10.33 22.62
N GLN A 9 25.94 -9.93 21.46
CA GLN A 9 27.04 -10.63 20.81
C GLN A 9 28.33 -10.58 21.63
N TYR A 10 28.66 -9.44 22.23
CA TYR A 10 29.82 -9.30 23.09
C TYR A 10 29.73 -10.20 24.34
N LEU A 11 28.56 -10.25 24.99
CA LEU A 11 28.36 -11.01 26.22
C LEU A 11 28.21 -12.52 25.98
N THR A 12 27.61 -12.94 24.86
CA THR A 12 27.26 -14.36 24.63
C THR A 12 28.15 -15.05 23.60
N GLY A 13 28.94 -14.30 22.82
CA GLY A 13 29.68 -14.79 21.65
C GLY A 13 28.79 -15.18 20.47
N ARG A 14 27.45 -15.22 20.63
CA ARG A 14 26.49 -15.62 19.60
C ARG A 14 25.98 -14.43 18.84
N ARG A 15 25.78 -14.60 17.53
CA ARG A 15 25.24 -13.54 16.67
C ARG A 15 23.76 -13.77 16.43
N LEU A 16 22.95 -12.74 16.65
CA LEU A 16 21.54 -12.74 16.27
C LEU A 16 21.43 -12.58 14.74
N ALA A 17 20.92 -13.61 14.08
CA ALA A 17 20.55 -13.58 12.67
C ALA A 17 19.12 -13.09 12.52
N ARG A 18 18.89 -12.29 11.48
CA ARG A 18 17.56 -11.79 11.11
C ARG A 18 17.04 -12.61 9.95
N HIS A 19 15.87 -13.22 10.14
CA HIS A 19 15.14 -13.89 9.08
C HIS A 19 13.86 -13.11 8.82
N THR A 20 13.73 -12.52 7.63
CA THR A 20 12.54 -11.78 7.22
C THR A 20 11.84 -12.56 6.13
N VAL A 21 10.57 -12.86 6.34
CA VAL A 21 9.67 -13.48 5.37
C VAL A 21 8.69 -12.41 4.89
N THR A 22 8.56 -12.28 3.58
CA THR A 22 7.54 -11.46 2.94
C THR A 22 6.46 -12.38 2.38
N ALA A 23 5.21 -12.10 2.69
CA ALA A 23 4.06 -12.82 2.15
C ALA A 23 3.12 -11.83 1.45
N HIS A 24 2.58 -12.27 0.31
CA HIS A 24 1.55 -11.58 -0.46
C HIS A 24 0.26 -12.37 -0.32
N LEU A 25 -0.73 -11.79 0.35
CA LEU A 25 -1.97 -12.46 0.70
C LEU A 25 -3.12 -11.83 -0.09
N VAL A 26 -3.78 -12.61 -0.93
CA VAL A 26 -4.96 -12.14 -1.68
C VAL A 26 -6.13 -11.91 -0.72
N GLU A 27 -6.74 -10.74 -0.81
CA GLU A 27 -7.88 -10.31 0.00
C GLU A 27 -9.16 -10.33 -0.87
N GLU A 28 -9.76 -11.51 -1.02
CA GLU A 28 -10.89 -11.81 -1.92
C GLU A 28 -12.09 -10.86 -1.80
N ARG A 29 -12.32 -10.29 -0.62
CA ARG A 29 -13.47 -9.44 -0.32
C ARG A 29 -13.08 -8.02 0.09
N TYR A 30 -11.88 -7.60 -0.28
CA TYR A 30 -11.41 -6.27 0.03
C TYR A 30 -12.33 -5.20 -0.54
N ARG A 31 -12.82 -4.31 0.32
CA ARG A 31 -13.67 -3.16 -0.04
C ARG A 31 -13.37 -1.99 0.87
N ARG A 32 -13.59 -0.79 0.34
CA ARG A 32 -13.50 0.47 1.09
C ARG A 32 -14.84 1.17 1.10
N GLU A 33 -15.08 1.94 2.15
CA GLU A 33 -16.22 2.85 2.25
C GLU A 33 -16.21 3.82 1.06
N ARG A 34 -17.36 4.34 0.65
CA ARG A 34 -17.39 5.34 -0.42
C ARG A 34 -16.99 6.71 0.13
N GLY A 35 -16.08 7.41 -0.54
CA GLY A 35 -15.70 8.79 -0.20
C GLY A 35 -14.84 8.95 1.05
N TYR A 36 -14.21 7.87 1.54
CA TYR A 36 -13.32 7.90 2.71
C TYR A 36 -12.14 8.87 2.55
N GLU A 37 -11.66 9.05 1.31
CA GLU A 37 -10.60 9.99 0.96
C GLU A 37 -11.01 11.45 1.15
N ALA A 38 -12.31 11.76 1.12
CA ALA A 38 -12.85 13.10 1.32
C ALA A 38 -13.05 13.47 2.80
N ILE A 39 -12.93 12.50 3.72
CA ILE A 39 -13.13 12.74 5.15
C ILE A 39 -11.94 13.54 5.72
N ARG A 40 -12.22 14.76 6.18
CA ARG A 40 -11.22 15.63 6.82
C ARG A 40 -10.92 15.19 8.25
N ARG A 41 -9.64 15.37 8.64
CA ARG A 41 -9.18 15.16 10.01
C ARG A 41 -9.93 16.09 10.95
N VAL A 42 -10.46 15.51 12.02
CA VAL A 42 -10.93 16.30 13.17
C VAL A 42 -9.84 16.21 14.24
N PRO A 43 -9.45 17.32 14.89
CA PRO A 43 -8.49 17.25 15.99
C PRO A 43 -9.11 16.52 17.20
N VAL A 44 -8.27 15.90 18.01
CA VAL A 44 -8.69 15.28 19.28
C VAL A 44 -9.31 16.37 20.17
N PRO A 45 -10.50 16.16 20.76
CA PRO A 45 -11.09 17.11 21.69
C PRO A 45 -10.15 17.43 22.85
N LEU A 46 -10.03 18.73 23.15
CA LEU A 46 -9.13 19.22 24.20
C LEU A 46 -9.93 19.83 25.35
N ALA A 47 -9.41 19.69 26.57
CA ALA A 47 -9.91 20.43 27.71
C ALA A 47 -9.68 21.95 27.53
N PRO A 48 -10.63 22.81 27.94
CA PRO A 48 -10.46 24.25 27.88
C PRO A 48 -9.18 24.72 28.58
N PRO A 49 -8.47 25.73 28.05
CA PRO A 49 -7.25 26.25 28.68
C PRO A 49 -7.41 26.60 30.17
N GLU A 50 -8.56 27.14 30.55
CA GLU A 50 -8.85 27.59 31.92
C GLU A 50 -8.92 26.43 32.92
N GLU A 51 -9.31 25.24 32.45
CA GLU A 51 -9.31 24.01 33.26
C GLU A 51 -7.88 23.49 33.44
N ARG A 52 -7.11 23.46 32.35
CA ARG A 52 -5.70 23.02 32.33
C ARG A 52 -4.78 23.90 33.20
N LEU A 53 -5.09 25.20 33.28
CA LEU A 53 -4.34 26.15 34.12
C LEU A 53 -4.69 26.03 35.61
N ARG A 54 -5.96 25.71 35.93
CA ARG A 54 -6.42 25.57 37.32
C ARG A 54 -6.05 24.23 37.93
N ARG A 55 -6.00 23.18 37.12
CA ARG A 55 -5.76 21.81 37.56
C ARG A 55 -4.58 21.22 36.80
N PRO A 56 -3.39 21.19 37.41
CA PRO A 56 -2.20 20.59 36.81
C PRO A 56 -2.35 19.09 36.49
N ASP A 57 -3.30 18.41 37.16
CA ASP A 57 -3.65 17.01 36.97
C ASP A 57 -4.73 16.79 35.89
N ALA A 58 -5.31 17.85 35.33
CA ALA A 58 -6.35 17.72 34.32
C ALA A 58 -5.82 17.13 33.01
N LEU A 59 -6.59 16.20 32.43
CA LEU A 59 -6.30 15.63 31.13
C LEU A 59 -6.45 16.70 30.04
N VAL A 60 -5.41 16.87 29.22
CA VAL A 60 -5.42 17.82 28.11
C VAL A 60 -6.22 17.29 26.93
N GLU A 61 -5.99 16.03 26.55
CA GLU A 61 -6.72 15.34 25.50
C GLU A 61 -7.85 14.52 26.11
N LEU A 62 -9.08 14.84 25.73
CA LEU A 62 -10.28 14.16 26.25
C LEU A 62 -10.60 12.87 25.47
N GLY A 63 -9.83 12.61 24.40
CA GLY A 63 -10.04 11.47 23.51
C GLY A 63 -11.25 11.62 22.60
N TYR A 64 -11.42 10.66 21.70
CA TYR A 64 -12.58 10.59 20.82
C TYR A 64 -13.71 9.79 21.47
N THR A 65 -14.95 10.19 21.17
CA THR A 65 -16.09 9.27 21.31
C THR A 65 -15.92 8.07 20.37
N PRO A 66 -16.56 6.92 20.64
CA PRO A 66 -16.49 5.76 19.73
C PRO A 66 -16.85 6.11 18.28
N ARG A 67 -17.85 6.96 18.06
CA ARG A 67 -18.25 7.41 16.73
C ARG A 67 -17.16 8.25 16.03
N GLN A 68 -16.52 9.15 16.76
CA GLN A 68 -15.41 9.95 16.23
C GLN A 68 -14.20 9.07 15.91
N ALA A 69 -13.87 8.12 16.79
CA ALA A 69 -12.77 7.19 16.60
C ALA A 69 -12.97 6.34 15.34
N MET A 70 -14.16 5.76 15.15
CA MET A 70 -14.49 4.99 13.94
C MET A 70 -14.40 5.85 12.67
N ARG A 71 -14.89 7.10 12.72
CA ARG A 71 -14.82 8.02 11.59
C ARG A 71 -13.38 8.39 11.24
N GLU A 72 -12.54 8.67 12.24
CA GLU A 72 -11.12 8.97 12.03
C GLU A 72 -10.35 7.75 11.51
N ALA A 73 -10.66 6.55 12.03
CA ALA A 73 -10.06 5.29 11.57
C ALA A 73 -10.40 4.96 10.10
N SER A 74 -11.62 5.28 9.66
CA SER A 74 -12.06 5.05 8.27
C SER A 74 -11.24 5.79 7.21
N ARG A 75 -10.47 6.82 7.63
CA ARG A 75 -9.60 7.63 6.75
C ARG A 75 -8.32 6.92 6.33
N CYS A 76 -7.96 5.80 6.97
CA CYS A 76 -6.80 5.00 6.60
C CYS A 76 -6.88 4.63 5.11
N LEU A 77 -5.82 4.71 4.32
CA LEU A 77 -5.86 4.25 2.91
C LEU A 77 -5.61 2.74 2.77
N ASP A 78 -5.40 2.03 3.88
CA ASP A 78 -4.94 0.63 3.94
C ASP A 78 -3.70 0.42 3.05
N CYS A 79 -2.65 1.23 3.29
CA CYS A 79 -1.48 1.31 2.41
C CYS A 79 -0.77 -0.04 2.17
N GLY A 80 -0.96 -1.01 3.07
CA GLY A 80 -0.43 -2.36 2.98
C GLY A 80 -1.18 -3.29 2.03
N VAL A 81 -2.32 -2.85 1.47
CA VAL A 81 -3.05 -3.57 0.42
C VAL A 81 -2.89 -2.84 -0.90
N THR A 82 -2.53 -3.54 -1.97
CA THR A 82 -2.34 -2.94 -3.30
C THR A 82 -3.03 -3.78 -4.37
N PRO A 83 -3.57 -3.15 -5.43
CA PRO A 83 -3.91 -3.89 -6.64
C PRO A 83 -2.63 -4.45 -7.27
N VAL A 84 -2.62 -5.75 -7.54
CA VAL A 84 -1.59 -6.49 -8.27
C VAL A 84 -2.18 -6.96 -9.60
N PHE A 85 -1.46 -6.75 -10.69
CA PHE A 85 -1.95 -6.92 -12.05
C PHE A 85 -1.28 -8.14 -12.69
N ASP A 86 -2.10 -9.05 -13.21
CA ASP A 86 -1.67 -10.16 -14.04
C ASP A 86 -1.83 -9.80 -15.52
N GLY A 87 -0.71 -9.43 -16.15
CA GLY A 87 -0.67 -9.08 -17.57
C GLY A 87 -1.08 -10.23 -18.49
N SER A 88 -0.90 -11.50 -18.07
CA SER A 88 -1.23 -12.67 -18.90
C SER A 88 -2.74 -12.90 -19.04
N ARG A 89 -3.52 -12.40 -18.07
CA ARG A 89 -4.99 -12.47 -18.07
C ARG A 89 -5.65 -11.21 -18.65
N CYS A 90 -4.91 -10.11 -18.73
CA CYS A 90 -5.46 -8.83 -19.14
C CYS A 90 -5.88 -8.82 -20.62
N VAL A 91 -7.14 -8.50 -20.89
CA VAL A 91 -7.70 -8.38 -22.26
C VAL A 91 -7.70 -6.95 -22.81
N LEU A 92 -6.93 -6.05 -22.19
CA LEU A 92 -6.78 -4.65 -22.61
C LEU A 92 -8.09 -3.86 -22.78
N CYS A 93 -9.14 -4.21 -22.04
CA CYS A 93 -10.46 -3.58 -22.17
C CYS A 93 -10.55 -2.13 -21.64
N GLY A 94 -9.52 -1.62 -20.95
CA GLY A 94 -9.51 -0.26 -20.38
C GLY A 94 -10.37 -0.06 -19.11
N GLY A 95 -11.24 -1.02 -18.75
CA GLY A 95 -12.21 -0.83 -17.67
C GLY A 95 -11.61 -0.47 -16.30
N CYS A 96 -10.39 -0.91 -15.99
CA CYS A 96 -9.71 -0.54 -14.75
C CYS A 96 -9.31 0.95 -14.70
N ALA A 97 -8.92 1.53 -15.83
CA ALA A 97 -8.60 2.95 -15.95
C ALA A 97 -9.89 3.79 -15.88
N ASP A 98 -10.93 3.37 -16.60
CA ASP A 98 -12.22 4.09 -16.66
C ASP A 98 -12.92 4.20 -15.29
N VAL A 99 -12.85 3.14 -14.48
CA VAL A 99 -13.51 3.11 -13.16
C VAL A 99 -12.68 3.79 -12.07
N CYS A 100 -11.43 4.17 -12.36
CA CYS A 100 -10.53 4.67 -11.34
C CYS A 100 -10.94 6.09 -10.89
N PRO A 101 -11.37 6.29 -9.63
CA PRO A 101 -11.90 7.59 -9.18
C PRO A 101 -10.83 8.67 -9.12
N THR A 102 -9.55 8.29 -9.03
CA THR A 102 -8.43 9.23 -8.97
C THR A 102 -7.64 9.29 -10.26
N LEU A 103 -8.08 8.61 -11.33
CA LEU A 103 -7.37 8.55 -12.62
C LEU A 103 -5.89 8.16 -12.47
N CYS A 104 -5.60 7.22 -11.57
CA CYS A 104 -4.23 6.78 -11.30
C CYS A 104 -3.76 5.66 -12.24
N LEU A 105 -4.61 5.16 -13.13
CA LEU A 105 -4.28 4.09 -14.06
C LEU A 105 -4.32 4.60 -15.50
N LYS A 106 -3.35 4.18 -16.31
CA LYS A 106 -3.29 4.45 -17.75
C LYS A 106 -2.83 3.21 -18.49
N LEU A 107 -3.56 2.82 -19.54
CA LEU A 107 -3.07 1.85 -20.52
C LEU A 107 -2.35 2.62 -21.63
N ALA A 108 -1.17 2.15 -22.03
CA ALA A 108 -0.40 2.73 -23.12
C ALA A 108 0.40 1.65 -23.85
N PRO A 109 0.71 1.83 -25.14
CA PRO A 109 1.73 1.06 -25.82
C PRO A 109 3.06 1.11 -25.06
N LEU A 110 3.82 0.02 -25.01
CA LEU A 110 5.15 0.01 -24.40
C LEU A 110 6.12 0.94 -25.18
N SER A 111 5.90 1.11 -26.49
CA SER A 111 6.62 2.06 -27.34
C SER A 111 6.47 3.52 -26.92
N ASP A 112 5.39 3.87 -26.21
CA ASP A 112 5.11 5.25 -25.79
C ASP A 112 5.82 5.61 -24.47
N ILE A 113 6.52 4.65 -23.86
CA ILE A 113 7.22 4.81 -22.60
C ILE A 113 8.70 5.08 -22.84
N VAL A 114 9.26 6.01 -22.08
CA VAL A 114 10.71 6.18 -22.00
C VAL A 114 11.30 4.96 -21.30
N LEU A 115 11.88 4.04 -22.08
CA LEU A 115 12.47 2.81 -21.56
C LEU A 115 13.82 3.10 -20.89
N THR A 116 13.78 3.34 -19.59
CA THR A 116 14.98 3.31 -18.74
C THR A 116 15.62 1.92 -18.77
N ASP A 117 16.88 1.81 -18.36
CA ASP A 117 17.58 0.53 -18.30
C ASP A 117 16.85 -0.49 -17.41
N GLU A 118 16.24 -0.01 -16.33
CA GLU A 118 15.43 -0.81 -15.41
C GLU A 118 14.17 -1.36 -16.08
N ILE A 119 13.43 -0.50 -16.80
CA ILE A 119 12.21 -0.91 -17.52
C ILE A 119 12.57 -1.87 -18.67
N ARG A 120 13.68 -1.60 -19.37
CA ARG A 120 14.17 -2.47 -20.45
C ARG A 120 14.54 -3.85 -19.93
N ALA A 121 15.24 -3.93 -18.80
CA ALA A 121 15.59 -5.19 -18.15
C ALA A 121 14.34 -5.95 -17.68
N ALA A 122 13.38 -5.25 -17.06
CA ALA A 122 12.12 -5.85 -16.63
C ALA A 122 11.28 -6.37 -17.81
N ALA A 123 11.16 -5.58 -18.88
CA ALA A 123 10.47 -5.98 -20.11
C ALA A 123 11.14 -7.20 -20.75
N GLY A 124 12.47 -7.22 -20.85
CA GLY A 124 13.20 -8.38 -21.39
C GLY A 124 13.04 -9.64 -20.54
N ALA A 125 12.96 -9.52 -19.22
CA ALA A 125 12.72 -10.65 -18.32
C ALA A 125 11.28 -11.20 -18.43
N LEU A 126 10.29 -10.34 -18.69
CA LEU A 126 8.88 -10.73 -18.78
C LEU A 126 8.47 -11.23 -20.18
N LEU A 127 8.94 -10.54 -21.23
CA LEU A 127 8.51 -10.75 -22.62
C LEU A 127 9.50 -11.62 -23.41
N GLY A 128 10.77 -11.64 -22.98
CA GLY A 128 11.88 -12.25 -23.72
C GLY A 128 12.78 -11.19 -24.37
N PRO A 129 14.06 -11.53 -24.61
CA PRO A 129 15.01 -10.61 -25.22
C PRO A 129 14.67 -10.35 -26.71
N GLY A 130 14.68 -9.09 -27.12
CA GLY A 130 14.52 -8.70 -28.53
C GLY A 130 13.08 -8.60 -29.04
N GLU A 131 12.09 -8.75 -28.16
CA GLU A 131 10.68 -8.47 -28.46
C GLU A 131 10.47 -7.01 -28.89
N ASP A 132 9.57 -6.79 -29.86
CA ASP A 132 9.23 -5.47 -30.36
C ASP A 132 8.33 -4.73 -29.35
N PRO A 133 8.77 -3.59 -28.76
CA PRO A 133 7.94 -2.82 -27.84
C PRO A 133 6.59 -2.36 -28.42
N ALA A 134 6.46 -2.23 -29.75
CA ALA A 134 5.21 -1.85 -30.37
C ALA A 134 4.13 -2.95 -30.31
N ALA A 135 4.53 -4.21 -30.08
CA ALA A 135 3.61 -5.34 -29.94
C ALA A 135 3.01 -5.46 -28.52
N HIS A 136 3.51 -4.68 -27.56
CA HIS A 136 3.20 -4.83 -26.15
C HIS A 136 2.56 -3.58 -25.56
N SER A 137 1.76 -3.76 -24.51
CA SER A 137 1.10 -2.69 -23.77
C SER A 137 1.51 -2.71 -22.31
N VAL A 138 1.47 -1.55 -21.66
CA VAL A 138 1.72 -1.38 -20.24
C VAL A 138 0.49 -0.84 -19.52
N ILE A 139 0.34 -1.23 -18.26
CA ILE A 139 -0.55 -0.58 -17.31
C ILE A 139 0.33 0.28 -16.41
N LEU A 140 0.25 1.59 -16.56
CA LEU A 140 0.91 2.54 -15.69
C LEU A 140 0.02 2.81 -14.48
N LYS A 141 0.59 2.70 -13.29
CA LYS A 141 -0.08 3.00 -12.03
C LYS A 141 0.68 4.10 -11.29
N ASP A 142 -0.01 5.19 -11.02
CA ASP A 142 0.43 6.25 -10.12
C ASP A 142 0.09 5.83 -8.67
N GLU A 143 1.12 5.47 -7.91
CA GLU A 143 0.98 5.02 -6.52
C GLU A 143 0.57 6.15 -5.57
N ASP A 144 0.95 7.39 -5.84
CA ASP A 144 0.56 8.56 -5.06
C ASP A 144 -0.91 8.89 -5.29
N ARG A 145 -1.38 8.63 -6.52
CA ARG A 145 -2.76 8.61 -7.01
C ARG A 145 -3.68 7.62 -6.30
N CYS A 146 -3.15 6.44 -5.99
CA CYS A 146 -3.95 5.26 -5.70
C CYS A 146 -4.50 5.26 -4.27
N ILE A 147 -5.82 5.43 -4.14
CA ILE A 147 -6.48 5.38 -2.83
C ILE A 147 -6.72 3.95 -2.32
N ARG A 148 -6.51 2.92 -3.16
CA ARG A 148 -6.75 1.49 -2.84
C ARG A 148 -8.23 1.21 -2.57
N CYS A 149 -9.10 1.70 -3.44
CA CYS A 149 -10.54 1.48 -3.38
C CYS A 149 -11.01 0.15 -3.98
N ALA A 150 -10.10 -0.59 -4.65
CA ALA A 150 -10.38 -1.83 -5.39
C ALA A 150 -11.41 -1.74 -6.53
N ALA A 151 -11.75 -0.52 -6.97
CA ALA A 151 -12.65 -0.32 -8.11
C ALA A 151 -12.13 -1.02 -9.38
N CYS A 152 -10.82 -0.95 -9.62
CA CYS A 152 -10.17 -1.63 -10.75
C CYS A 152 -10.32 -3.16 -10.68
N ALA A 153 -10.11 -3.76 -9.51
CA ALA A 153 -10.28 -5.20 -9.29
C ALA A 153 -11.73 -5.63 -9.52
N MET A 154 -12.70 -4.92 -8.90
CA MET A 154 -14.13 -5.23 -9.06
C MET A 154 -14.65 -5.04 -10.49
N ARG A 155 -14.02 -4.18 -11.30
CA ARG A 155 -14.45 -3.91 -12.68
C ARG A 155 -13.83 -4.87 -13.70
N CYS A 156 -12.73 -5.53 -13.35
CA CYS A 156 -12.00 -6.39 -14.27
C CYS A 156 -12.88 -7.57 -14.73
N PRO A 157 -13.13 -7.75 -16.02
CA PRO A 157 -14.01 -8.82 -16.51
C PRO A 157 -13.38 -10.21 -16.49
N VAL A 158 -12.08 -10.29 -16.20
CA VAL A 158 -11.25 -11.51 -16.36
C VAL A 158 -10.40 -11.79 -15.12
N ASP A 159 -10.71 -11.12 -14.00
CA ASP A 159 -9.96 -11.15 -12.72
C ASP A 159 -8.44 -11.06 -12.88
N ALA A 160 -7.98 -10.20 -13.79
CA ALA A 160 -6.57 -9.89 -13.99
C ALA A 160 -6.00 -8.97 -12.90
N ILE A 161 -6.80 -8.57 -11.91
CA ILE A 161 -6.39 -7.64 -10.85
C ILE A 161 -6.86 -8.19 -9.50
N ALA A 162 -5.91 -8.50 -8.62
CA ALA A 162 -6.18 -8.93 -7.26
C ALA A 162 -5.81 -7.82 -6.26
N MET A 163 -6.52 -7.73 -5.14
CA MET A 163 -6.10 -6.89 -4.02
C MET A 163 -5.27 -7.75 -3.08
N GLU A 164 -3.99 -7.40 -2.91
CA GLU A 164 -3.07 -8.19 -2.09
C GLU A 164 -2.51 -7.39 -0.92
N ARG A 165 -2.53 -7.99 0.26
CA ARG A 165 -1.85 -7.49 1.45
C ARG A 165 -0.41 -7.97 1.48
N VAL A 166 0.52 -7.03 1.61
CA VAL A 166 1.93 -7.35 1.83
C VAL A 166 2.19 -7.41 3.33
N VAL A 167 2.67 -8.55 3.80
CA VAL A 167 3.01 -8.79 5.22
C VAL A 167 4.48 -9.13 5.35
N TYR A 168 5.14 -8.50 6.32
CA TYR A 168 6.53 -8.80 6.67
C TYR A 168 6.57 -9.38 8.07
N THR A 169 7.10 -10.60 8.20
CA THR A 169 7.37 -11.21 9.51
C THR A 169 8.88 -11.32 9.68
N THR A 170 9.40 -10.78 10.78
CA THR A 170 10.83 -10.87 11.10
C THR A 170 11.02 -11.70 12.36
N THR A 171 11.66 -12.85 12.21
CA THR A 171 12.14 -13.69 13.31
C THR A 171 13.62 -13.46 13.54
N TRP A 172 14.04 -13.62 14.80
CA TRP A 172 15.44 -13.51 15.20
C TRP A 172 15.84 -14.84 15.83
N SER A 173 16.96 -15.38 15.38
CA SER A 173 17.54 -16.62 15.90
C SER A 173 19.01 -16.40 16.24
N THR A 174 19.55 -17.22 17.12
CA THR A 174 21.00 -17.28 17.35
C THR A 174 21.62 -18.23 16.34
N GLN A 175 22.62 -17.76 15.59
CA GLN A 175 23.58 -18.65 14.95
C GLN A 175 24.52 -19.24 15.99
#